data_AF-A0A2D7IEA7-F1
#
_entry.id   AF-A0A2D7IEA7-F1
#
_cell.length_a   1.000
_cell.length_b   1.000
_cell.length_c   1.000
_cell.angle_alpha   90.00
_cell.angle_beta   90.00
_cell.angle_gamma   90.00
#
_symmetry.space_group_name_H-M   'P 1'
#
loop_
_entity.id
_entity.type
_entity.pdbx_description
1 polymer ?
#
loop_
_entity_poly.entity_id
_entity_poly.type
_entity_poly.pdbx_seq_one_letter_code
_entity_poly.pdbx_strand_id
1 'polypeptide(L)' 'MVEIPEKFKDSKKVYVDTVNIATQDGHPRVYYKIDPKIGYVVCGYTNTCFVLSENLTNYSDNLFIYEGD' A
#
# COMPACT_ATOMS: atom_id res chain seq x y z
N MET A 1 3.58 -7.62 -13.16
CA MET A 1 4.58 -7.00 -12.28
C MET A 1 4.23 -5.53 -12.10
N VAL A 2 3.85 -5.10 -10.89
CA VAL A 2 3.62 -3.68 -10.58
C VAL A 2 4.93 -2.92 -10.74
N GLU A 3 4.95 -1.93 -11.64
CA GLU A 3 6.13 -1.10 -11.88
C GLU A 3 6.22 0.02 -10.83
N ILE A 4 7.06 -0.19 -9.83
CA ILE A 4 7.34 0.80 -8.78
C ILE A 4 8.43 1.75 -9.29
N PRO A 5 8.20 3.09 -9.28
CA PRO A 5 9.21 4.06 -9.69
C PRO A 5 10.52 3.96 -8.87
N GLU A 6 11.65 4.24 -9.51
CA GLU A 6 12.99 4.11 -8.89
C GLU A 6 13.13 4.90 -7.58
N LYS A 7 12.45 6.04 -7.46
CA LYS A 7 12.43 6.87 -6.23
C LYS A 7 11.86 6.16 -4.99
N PHE A 8 11.14 5.05 -5.18
CA PHE A 8 10.54 4.23 -4.12
C PHE A 8 11.12 2.82 -4.08
N LYS A 9 12.25 2.58 -4.75
CA LYS A 9 12.86 1.25 -4.83
C LYS A 9 13.27 0.71 -3.46
N ASP A 10 13.77 1.60 -2.60
CA ASP A 10 14.26 1.29 -1.25
C ASP A 10 13.16 1.39 -0.18
N SER A 11 11.93 1.75 -0.58
CA SER A 11 10.77 1.73 0.31
C SER A 11 10.49 0.31 0.81
N LYS A 12 10.14 0.19 2.10
CA LYS A 12 9.61 -1.06 2.65
C LYS A 12 8.33 -1.45 1.89
N LYS A 13 8.28 -2.67 1.36
CA LYS A 13 7.14 -3.17 0.57
C LYS A 13 6.23 -4.02 1.43
N VAL A 14 4.94 -3.67 1.47
CA VAL A 14 3.89 -4.44 2.14
C VAL A 14 2.90 -4.88 1.06
N TYR A 15 2.75 -6.18 0.87
CA TYR A 15 1.80 -6.72 -0.11
C TYR A 15 0.42 -6.86 0.52
N VAL A 16 -0.59 -6.38 -0.19
CA VAL A 16 -1.98 -6.32 0.29
C VAL A 16 -2.93 -6.89 -0.75
N ASP A 17 -4.13 -7.26 -0.30
CA ASP A 17 -5.20 -7.84 -1.10
C ASP A 17 -6.43 -6.93 -1.26
N THR A 18 -6.31 -5.70 -0.80
CA THR A 18 -7.33 -4.66 -0.85
C THR A 18 -6.75 -3.36 -1.39
N VAL A 19 -7.63 -2.55 -1.98
CA VAL A 19 -7.31 -1.18 -2.40
C VAL A 19 -7.40 -0.19 -1.26
N ASN A 20 -8.04 -0.53 -0.14
CA ASN A 20 -8.31 0.38 0.97
C ASN A 20 -7.26 0.19 2.07
N ILE A 21 -6.42 1.20 2.28
CA ILE A 21 -5.30 1.15 3.23
C ILE A 21 -5.50 2.21 4.31
N ALA A 22 -5.28 1.84 5.57
CA ALA A 22 -5.05 2.75 6.68
C ALA A 22 -3.66 2.49 7.25
N THR A 23 -2.90 3.54 7.56
CA THR A 23 -1.57 3.42 8.17
C THR A 23 -1.43 4.39 9.33
N GLN A 24 -0.81 3.93 10.43
CA GLN A 24 -0.64 4.68 11.68
C GLN A 24 0.68 4.35 12.40
N ASP A 25 1.76 4.23 11.65
CA ASP A 25 3.10 3.91 12.16
C ASP A 25 3.84 5.17 12.64
N GLY A 26 3.68 5.52 13.92
CA GLY A 26 4.31 6.70 14.51
C GLY A 26 3.77 8.06 14.05
N HIS A 27 2.65 8.08 13.32
CA HIS A 27 1.95 9.27 12.85
C HIS A 27 0.42 9.10 12.95
N PRO A 28 -0.39 10.18 12.87
CA PRO A 28 -1.85 10.06 12.86
C PRO A 28 -2.33 9.12 11.76
N ARG A 29 -3.42 8.40 12.02
CA ARG A 29 -3.99 7.48 11.04
C ARG A 29 -4.36 8.22 9.76
N VAL A 30 -3.80 7.76 8.65
CA VAL A 30 -4.12 8.25 7.31
C VAL A 30 -4.63 7.12 6.44
N TYR A 31 -5.49 7.48 5.49
CA TYR A 31 -6.18 6.56 4.61
C TYR A 31 -5.71 6.78 3.17
N TYR A 32 -5.36 5.69 2.51
CA TYR A 32 -5.00 5.68 1.11
C TYR A 32 -5.92 4.73 0.35
N LYS A 33 -6.14 5.05 -0.92
CA LYS A 33 -6.77 4.14 -1.86
C LYS A 33 -5.80 3.84 -2.98
N ILE A 34 -5.46 2.57 -3.18
CA ILE A 34 -4.64 2.13 -4.30
C ILE A 34 -5.49 2.20 -5.57
N ASP A 35 -4.98 2.84 -6.62
CA ASP A 35 -5.54 2.71 -7.97
C ASP A 35 -5.14 1.32 -8.51
N PRO A 36 -6.09 0.41 -8.78
CA PRO A 36 -5.77 -0.92 -9.32
C PRO A 36 -4.97 -0.91 -10.61
N LYS A 37 -5.08 0.15 -11.42
CA LYS A 37 -4.32 0.30 -12.67
C LYS A 37 -2.84 0.59 -12.42
N ILE A 38 -2.53 1.22 -11.29
CA ILE A 38 -1.16 1.54 -10.87
C ILE A 38 -0.59 0.41 -10.01
N GLY A 39 -1.39 -0.15 -9.11
CA GLY A 39 -1.03 -1.32 -8.31
C GLY A 39 -0.30 -1.03 -7.01
N TYR A 40 -0.04 0.23 -6.65
CA TYR A 40 0.61 0.57 -5.37
C TYR A 40 0.23 1.96 -4.85
N VAL A 41 0.54 2.23 -3.58
CA VAL A 41 0.54 3.56 -2.97
C VAL A 41 1.68 3.67 -1.95
N VAL A 42 2.26 4.85 -1.77
CA VAL A 42 3.34 5.09 -0.81
C VAL A 42 2.86 6.02 0.29
N CYS A 43 3.07 5.62 1.55
CA CYS A 43 2.81 6.47 2.70
C CYS A 43 3.77 7.66 2.71
N GLY A 44 3.23 8.88 2.76
CA GLY A 44 4.04 10.10 2.80
C GLY A 44 4.83 10.32 4.10
N TYR A 45 4.51 9.60 5.18
CA TYR A 45 5.18 9.74 6.48
C TYR A 45 6.34 8.75 6.66
N THR A 46 6.09 7.47 6.38
CA THR A 46 7.04 6.38 6.64
C THR A 46 7.77 5.89 5.40
N ASN A 47 7.39 6.38 4.21
CA ASN A 47 7.87 5.88 2.93
C ASN A 47 7.59 4.38 2.71
N THR A 48 6.64 3.79 3.44
CA THR A 48 6.17 2.41 3.23
C THR A 48 5.34 2.34 1.95
N CYS A 49 5.67 1.40 1.06
CA CYS A 49 4.97 1.15 -0.20
C CYS A 49 4.03 -0.04 -0.06
N PHE A 50 2.73 0.20 -0.18
CA PHE A 50 1.70 -0.85 -0.20
C PHE A 50 1.44 -1.26 -1.65
N VAL A 51 1.59 -2.55 -1.94
CA VAL A 51 1.54 -3.10 -3.30
C VAL A 51 0.41 -4.12 -3.39
N LEU A 52 -0.47 -3.97 -4.38
CA LEU A 52 -1.52 -4.94 -4.66
C LEU A 52 -0.90 -6.25 -5.15
N SER A 53 -1.35 -7.36 -4.56
CA SER A 53 -0.92 -8.69 -4.96
C SER A 53 -1.48 -9.06 -6.34
N GLU A 54 -0.62 -9.54 -7.24
CA GLU A 54 -0.94 -9.75 -8.66
C GLU A 54 -1.83 -10.98 -8.94
N ASN A 55 -2.04 -11.83 -7.94
CA ASN A 55 -2.79 -13.08 -8.06
C ASN A 55 -4.26 -12.95 -7.61
N LEU A 56 -4.80 -11.73 -7.54
CA LEU A 56 -6.16 -11.49 -7.07
C LEU A 56 -7.10 -11.29 -8.25
N THR A 57 -8.02 -12.24 -8.42
CA THR A 57 -9.12 -12.16 -9.41
C THR A 57 -10.10 -11.04 -9.07
N ASN A 58 -10.24 -10.71 -7.79
CA ASN A 58 -11.01 -9.58 -7.27
C ASN A 58 -10.28 -9.01 -6.05
N TYR A 59 -10.28 -7.68 -5.91
CA TYR A 59 -9.77 -7.01 -4.71
C TYR A 59 -10.84 -7.03 -3.62
N SER A 60 -10.42 -7.23 -2.37
CA SER A 60 -11.32 -7.07 -1.23
C SER A 60 -11.67 -5.59 -1.03
N ASP A 61 -12.91 -5.30 -0.63
CA ASP A 61 -13.31 -3.97 -0.18
C ASP A 61 -12.94 -3.70 1.30
N ASN A 62 -12.39 -4.69 2.00
CA ASN A 62 -11.99 -4.55 3.39
C ASN A 62 -10.89 -3.51 3.58
N LEU A 63 -10.84 -2.87 4.75
CA LEU A 63 -9.76 -1.96 5.10
C LEU A 63 -8.56 -2.75 5.65
N PHE A 64 -7.40 -2.62 5.02
CA PHE A 64 -6.13 -3.08 5.60
C PHE A 64 -5.58 -2.00 6.54
N ILE A 65 -5.27 -2.35 7.79
CA ILE A 65 -4.72 -1.43 8.79
C ILE A 65 -3.26 -1.82 9.06
N TYR A 66 -2.35 -0.87 8.80
CA TYR A 66 -0.93 -0.98 9.07
C TYR A 66 -0.55 -0.14 10.29
N GLU A 67 0.09 -0.75 11.28
CA GLU A 67 0.41 -0.08 12.56
C GLU A 67 1.92 0.09 12.79
N GLY A 68 2.75 -0.22 11.79
CA GLY A 68 4.20 -0.35 11.96
C GLY A 68 4.62 -1.78 12.27
N ASP A 69 5.92 -2.03 12.40
CA ASP A 69 6.46 -3.28 12.98
C ASP A 69 6.82 -3.07 14.46
#